data_AF-A0A1M6IAG0-F1
#
_entry.id   AF-A0A1M6IAG0-F1
#
_cell.length_a   1.000
_cell.length_b   1.000
_cell.length_c   1.000
_cell.angle_alpha   90.00
_cell.angle_beta   90.00
_cell.angle_gamma   90.00
#
_symmetry.space_group_name_H-M   'P 1'
#
loop_
_entity.id
_entity.type
_entity.pdbx_description
1 polymer ?
#
loop_
_entity_poly.entity_id
_entity_poly.type
_entity_poly.pdbx_seq_one_letter_code
_entity_poly.pdbx_strand_id
1 'polypeptide(L)'
;NQNISSAVVTANESVNIALERGGNTTIDFRDADADPTNELITSANLTGTNLNIIDAGGTTTVDLSSLNDSGTDDQVISTTGAAGNITIENGNTLVLNVNDADSDPTNEIQNVASADASVTVTRTVNDFDLSVNFPANNDNSSTNELTDLNLAANILNLTNPATGGNQVDLSGYMDNTDEQTLSIAGDQLSITGGNTVTVPTADGTETIMTAGNDISVTGDGSSANPYVVNNVRPNIFYPPSIAVDASSTGTGRTINLHSQYIAQFGSPMVSSNLAPAAIPTYANTDLYYYVTYYDNTVFANVSVDEFGVMTYDVIASPTDYNSLINVVFVVK
;
A
#
# COMPACT_ATOMS: atom_id res chain seq x y z
N ASN A 1 -25.13 98.50 143.20
CA ASN A 1 -24.44 97.55 142.31
C ASN A 1 -24.72 96.13 142.76
N GLN A 2 -25.25 95.32 141.86
CA GLN A 2 -25.15 93.86 141.96
C GLN A 2 -24.11 93.40 140.92
N ASN A 3 -23.32 92.40 141.30
CA ASN A 3 -22.34 91.71 140.44
C ASN A 3 -22.89 90.35 140.03
N ILE A 4 -22.53 89.84 138.85
CA ILE A 4 -23.04 88.59 138.26
C ILE A 4 -21.85 87.66 137.97
N SER A 5 -21.93 86.37 138.32
CA SER A 5 -20.90 85.36 138.02
C SER A 5 -21.50 84.07 137.43
N SER A 6 -21.60 83.98 136.11
CA SER A 6 -21.93 82.72 135.40
C SER A 6 -21.44 82.75 133.94
N ALA A 7 -20.88 81.64 133.43
CA ALA A 7 -20.45 81.46 132.03
C ALA A 7 -20.77 80.03 131.52
N VAL A 8 -21.10 79.89 130.23
CA VAL A 8 -21.40 78.61 129.53
C VAL A 8 -20.13 78.07 128.85
N VAL A 9 -19.89 76.75 128.88
CA VAL A 9 -18.68 76.12 128.28
C VAL A 9 -18.93 74.88 127.40
N THR A 10 -20.15 74.34 127.30
CA THR A 10 -20.50 73.13 126.53
C THR A 10 -21.91 73.20 125.90
N ALA A 11 -22.13 72.52 124.77
CA ALA A 11 -23.42 72.50 124.06
C ALA A 11 -24.46 71.59 124.75
N ASN A 12 -25.74 71.95 124.65
CA ASN A 12 -26.89 71.20 125.19
C ASN A 12 -27.05 71.16 126.73
N GLU A 13 -26.82 72.28 127.43
CA GLU A 13 -27.04 72.43 128.89
C GLU A 13 -27.89 73.67 129.22
N SER A 14 -28.42 73.77 130.45
CA SER A 14 -29.12 74.97 130.96
C SER A 14 -28.30 75.67 132.04
N VAL A 15 -28.23 77.01 132.05
CA VAL A 15 -27.47 77.78 133.04
C VAL A 15 -28.36 78.58 133.99
N ASN A 16 -28.12 78.45 135.30
CA ASN A 16 -28.80 79.17 136.37
C ASN A 16 -28.00 80.40 136.81
N ILE A 17 -28.63 81.57 136.83
CA ILE A 17 -28.03 82.86 137.20
C ILE A 17 -28.63 83.31 138.54
N ALA A 18 -27.80 83.36 139.58
CA ALA A 18 -28.19 83.85 140.92
C ALA A 18 -27.73 85.30 141.16
N LEU A 19 -28.60 86.12 141.74
CA LEU A 19 -28.29 87.49 142.18
C LEU A 19 -28.10 87.53 143.71
N GLU A 20 -27.12 88.29 144.22
CA GLU A 20 -26.76 88.29 145.66
C GLU A 20 -27.86 88.74 146.64
N ARG A 21 -28.94 89.37 146.14
CA ARG A 21 -30.09 89.76 146.96
C ARG A 21 -31.34 88.89 146.71
N GLY A 22 -31.14 87.66 146.23
CA GLY A 22 -32.09 86.54 146.39
C GLY A 22 -32.97 86.19 145.19
N GLY A 23 -32.87 86.89 144.06
CA GLY A 23 -33.53 86.49 142.82
C GLY A 23 -32.67 85.53 141.99
N ASN A 24 -33.30 84.63 141.23
CA ASN A 24 -32.64 83.82 140.21
C ASN A 24 -33.40 83.85 138.86
N THR A 25 -32.71 83.51 137.78
CA THR A 25 -33.30 83.22 136.46
C THR A 25 -32.49 82.13 135.74
N THR A 26 -33.11 81.38 134.84
CA THR A 26 -32.47 80.29 134.07
C THR A 26 -32.57 80.58 132.57
N ILE A 27 -31.48 80.33 131.83
CA ILE A 27 -31.46 80.37 130.36
C ILE A 27 -31.12 78.96 129.87
N ASP A 28 -31.95 78.42 128.97
CA ASP A 28 -31.83 77.08 128.39
C ASP A 28 -31.34 77.18 126.93
N PHE A 29 -30.29 76.43 126.57
CA PHE A 29 -29.69 76.44 125.22
C PHE A 29 -29.77 75.06 124.53
N ARG A 30 -30.59 74.14 125.04
CA ARG A 30 -30.79 72.81 124.44
C ARG A 30 -31.56 72.87 123.12
N ASP A 31 -31.28 71.95 122.19
CA ASP A 31 -32.05 71.78 120.94
C ASP A 31 -33.32 70.93 121.14
N ALA A 32 -34.08 70.70 120.05
CA ALA A 32 -35.53 70.45 120.11
C ALA A 32 -35.97 68.99 120.39
N ASP A 33 -35.07 68.01 120.38
CA ASP A 33 -35.20 66.75 121.14
C ASP A 33 -33.79 66.30 121.53
N ALA A 34 -33.54 66.13 122.83
CA ALA A 34 -32.19 65.98 123.39
C ALA A 34 -31.83 64.51 123.71
N ASP A 35 -32.31 63.55 122.90
CA ASP A 35 -32.15 62.11 123.14
C ASP A 35 -31.13 61.46 122.18
N PRO A 36 -29.89 61.14 122.62
CA PRO A 36 -28.87 60.54 121.76
C PRO A 36 -29.21 59.12 121.28
N THR A 37 -30.32 58.53 121.72
CA THR A 37 -30.69 57.15 121.36
C THR A 37 -31.47 57.02 120.04
N ASN A 38 -31.93 58.11 119.42
CA ASN A 38 -32.78 58.06 118.22
C ASN A 38 -32.03 58.25 116.86
N GLU A 39 -30.72 58.43 116.87
CA GLU A 39 -29.86 58.55 115.67
C GLU A 39 -29.41 57.17 115.15
N LEU A 40 -30.34 56.34 114.64
CA LEU A 40 -30.07 54.91 114.48
C LEU A 40 -29.04 54.57 113.38
N ILE A 41 -29.15 55.11 112.16
CA ILE A 41 -28.24 54.77 111.05
C ILE A 41 -27.01 55.68 111.07
N THR A 42 -25.84 55.06 111.20
CA THR A 42 -24.55 55.75 111.33
C THR A 42 -23.74 55.76 110.03
N SER A 43 -23.93 54.78 109.14
CA SER A 43 -23.31 54.77 107.81
C SER A 43 -23.99 53.82 106.82
N ALA A 44 -23.74 54.02 105.52
CA ALA A 44 -24.07 53.06 104.48
C ALA A 44 -22.92 52.95 103.46
N ASN A 45 -22.58 51.73 103.03
CA ASN A 45 -21.51 51.47 102.06
C ASN A 45 -21.83 50.27 101.15
N LEU A 46 -21.15 50.18 100.00
CA LEU A 46 -21.25 49.03 99.10
C LEU A 46 -19.98 48.18 99.21
N THR A 47 -20.13 46.86 99.42
CA THR A 47 -19.02 45.90 99.38
C THR A 47 -19.35 44.77 98.42
N GLY A 48 -18.63 44.71 97.30
CA GLY A 48 -19.00 43.81 96.20
C GLY A 48 -20.36 44.20 95.62
N THR A 49 -21.28 43.25 95.53
CA THR A 49 -22.66 43.48 95.07
C THR A 49 -23.61 43.84 96.21
N ASN A 50 -23.12 43.95 97.45
CA ASN A 50 -23.95 44.12 98.63
C ASN A 50 -23.96 45.57 99.12
N LEU A 51 -25.14 46.14 99.35
CA LEU A 51 -25.32 47.40 100.08
C LEU A 51 -25.50 47.12 101.57
N ASN A 52 -24.55 47.60 102.37
CA ASN A 52 -24.58 47.50 103.82
C ASN A 52 -25.05 48.82 104.43
N ILE A 53 -26.02 48.74 105.34
CA ILE A 53 -26.49 49.86 106.17
C ILE A 53 -26.19 49.52 107.62
N ILE A 54 -25.48 50.40 108.31
CA ILE A 54 -24.96 50.17 109.66
C ILE A 54 -25.70 51.07 110.64
N ASP A 55 -26.33 50.46 111.64
CA ASP A 55 -27.00 51.12 112.76
C ASP A 55 -26.53 50.56 114.12
N ALA A 56 -27.06 51.12 115.21
CA ALA A 56 -26.72 50.68 116.58
C ALA A 56 -27.03 49.19 116.86
N GLY A 57 -27.87 48.53 116.05
CA GLY A 57 -28.23 47.11 116.13
C GLY A 57 -27.38 46.19 115.25
N GLY A 58 -26.46 46.73 114.43
CA GLY A 58 -25.54 45.98 113.58
C GLY A 58 -25.59 46.42 112.12
N THR A 59 -25.13 45.54 111.23
CA THR A 59 -25.16 45.80 109.78
C THR A 59 -26.26 45.00 109.11
N THR A 60 -27.15 45.68 108.41
CA THR A 60 -28.11 45.07 107.49
C THR A 60 -27.56 45.11 106.07
N THR A 61 -27.55 43.96 105.39
CA THR A 61 -26.99 43.83 104.05
C THR A 61 -28.07 43.47 103.03
N VAL A 62 -28.11 44.18 101.92
CA VAL A 62 -28.98 43.91 100.75
C VAL A 62 -28.11 43.48 99.57
N ASP A 63 -28.36 42.29 99.02
CA ASP A 63 -27.63 41.79 97.84
C ASP A 63 -28.22 42.33 96.53
N LEU A 64 -27.38 42.96 95.71
CA LEU A 64 -27.70 43.49 94.38
C LEU A 64 -27.07 42.67 93.25
N SER A 65 -26.60 41.45 93.51
CA SER A 65 -25.86 40.62 92.55
C SER A 65 -26.64 40.29 91.28
N SER A 66 -27.97 40.27 91.34
CA SER A 66 -28.85 40.06 90.18
C SER A 66 -28.80 41.18 89.13
N LEU A 67 -28.18 42.32 89.41
CA LEU A 67 -28.02 43.42 88.45
C LEU A 67 -26.68 43.35 87.69
N ASN A 68 -25.80 42.41 88.03
CA ASN A 68 -24.55 42.18 87.32
C ASN A 68 -24.75 41.20 86.14
N ASP A 69 -25.36 41.68 85.06
CA ASP A 69 -25.49 40.91 83.81
C ASP A 69 -24.23 41.06 82.95
N SER A 70 -23.25 40.20 83.21
CA SER A 70 -22.00 40.09 82.42
C SER A 70 -22.15 39.08 81.26
N GLY A 71 -23.37 38.87 80.75
CA GLY A 71 -23.68 37.94 79.68
C GLY A 71 -23.10 38.29 78.29
N THR A 72 -21.95 37.68 77.98
CA THR A 72 -21.63 36.91 76.74
C THR A 72 -21.77 37.51 75.32
N ASP A 73 -21.66 38.81 75.05
CA ASP A 73 -21.54 39.25 73.64
C ASP A 73 -20.09 39.12 73.10
N ASP A 74 -19.64 37.87 72.90
CA ASP A 74 -18.45 37.50 72.12
C ASP A 74 -18.89 36.59 70.95
N GLN A 75 -19.41 37.18 69.88
CA GLN A 75 -19.90 36.43 68.72
C GLN A 75 -18.75 35.83 67.89
N VAL A 76 -18.61 34.50 67.89
CA VAL A 76 -17.68 33.76 67.02
C VAL A 76 -18.41 33.29 65.76
N ILE A 77 -18.01 33.76 64.57
CA ILE A 77 -18.50 33.24 63.28
C ILE A 77 -17.75 31.94 62.97
N SER A 78 -18.42 30.80 63.11
CA SER A 78 -17.88 29.50 62.72
C SER A 78 -18.82 28.77 61.75
N THR A 79 -18.25 27.92 60.90
CA THR A 79 -19.01 26.92 60.14
C THR A 79 -18.83 25.57 60.83
N THR A 80 -19.85 24.72 60.81
CA THR A 80 -19.81 23.38 61.43
C THR A 80 -19.23 22.32 60.48
N GLY A 81 -18.76 22.73 59.30
CA GLY A 81 -18.38 21.81 58.21
C GLY A 81 -19.57 21.18 57.47
N ALA A 82 -20.81 21.44 57.88
CA ALA A 82 -22.02 21.07 57.14
C ALA A 82 -22.40 22.14 56.11
N ALA A 83 -22.95 21.73 54.97
CA ALA A 83 -23.42 22.65 53.95
C ALA A 83 -24.59 23.54 54.45
N GLY A 84 -24.48 24.85 54.19
CA GLY A 84 -25.65 25.74 54.11
C GLY A 84 -25.99 26.62 55.31
N ASN A 85 -25.23 26.60 56.41
CA ASN A 85 -25.59 27.38 57.59
C ASN A 85 -24.39 28.00 58.35
N ILE A 86 -24.49 29.33 58.57
CA ILE A 86 -23.76 30.07 59.60
C ILE A 86 -24.81 30.56 60.60
N THR A 87 -24.60 30.32 61.89
CA THR A 87 -25.48 30.79 62.97
C THR A 87 -24.77 31.86 63.79
N ILE A 88 -25.51 32.92 64.14
CA ILE A 88 -25.06 34.00 65.03
C ILE A 88 -25.93 33.89 66.29
N GLU A 89 -25.31 33.76 67.46
CA GLU A 89 -26.03 33.62 68.73
C GLU A 89 -26.89 34.88 68.98
N ASN A 90 -28.21 34.69 69.15
CA ASN A 90 -29.23 35.75 69.22
C ASN A 90 -29.40 36.64 67.97
N GLY A 91 -28.83 36.25 66.82
CA GLY A 91 -28.94 36.97 65.53
C GLY A 91 -29.86 36.30 64.49
N ASN A 92 -29.99 36.94 63.32
CA ASN A 92 -30.73 36.38 62.18
C ASN A 92 -29.95 35.23 61.51
N THR A 93 -30.65 34.21 61.04
CA THR A 93 -30.05 33.11 60.24
C THR A 93 -29.89 33.53 58.78
N LEU A 94 -28.67 33.46 58.23
CA LEU A 94 -28.39 33.62 56.80
C LEU A 94 -28.33 32.24 56.15
N VAL A 95 -29.31 31.92 55.31
CA VAL A 95 -29.31 30.68 54.52
C VAL A 95 -28.40 30.87 53.31
N LEU A 96 -27.28 30.14 53.26
CA LEU A 96 -26.42 30.08 52.08
C LEU A 96 -26.93 28.94 51.19
N ASN A 97 -27.40 29.25 49.99
CA ASN A 97 -27.90 28.25 49.06
C ASN A 97 -26.74 27.47 48.40
N VAL A 98 -26.15 26.52 49.14
CA VAL A 98 -25.22 25.50 48.62
C VAL A 98 -26.01 24.21 48.38
N ASN A 99 -26.91 24.25 47.41
CA ASN A 99 -27.70 23.07 47.05
C ASN A 99 -26.90 22.19 46.07
N ASP A 100 -26.08 21.27 46.59
CA ASP A 100 -25.47 20.17 45.83
C ASP A 100 -25.89 18.76 46.33
N ALA A 101 -26.90 18.69 47.19
CA ALA A 101 -27.64 17.49 47.63
C ALA A 101 -26.86 16.41 48.40
N ASP A 102 -25.54 16.33 48.34
CA ASP A 102 -24.70 15.70 49.37
C ASP A 102 -23.31 16.37 49.41
N SER A 103 -22.77 16.62 50.60
CA SER A 103 -21.53 17.41 50.77
C SER A 103 -20.24 16.61 50.50
N ASP A 104 -20.27 15.66 49.57
CA ASP A 104 -19.12 14.83 49.21
C ASP A 104 -18.41 15.38 47.97
N PRO A 105 -17.20 15.97 48.11
CA PRO A 105 -16.46 16.57 46.99
C PRO A 105 -15.87 15.53 46.01
N THR A 106 -16.24 14.26 46.14
CA THR A 106 -15.77 13.17 45.28
C THR A 106 -16.86 12.53 44.44
N ASN A 107 -18.12 12.92 44.62
CA ASN A 107 -19.28 12.23 44.03
C ASN A 107 -20.09 13.04 43.02
N GLU A 108 -19.74 14.30 42.74
CA GLU A 108 -20.54 15.18 41.87
C GLU A 108 -20.95 14.45 40.59
N ILE A 109 -22.24 14.16 40.45
CA ILE A 109 -22.79 13.27 39.43
C ILE A 109 -22.33 13.71 38.03
N GLN A 110 -21.36 12.98 37.47
CA GLN A 110 -20.93 13.09 36.06
C GLN A 110 -21.79 12.11 35.25
N ASN A 111 -22.95 12.54 34.78
CA ASN A 111 -23.81 11.68 33.96
C ASN A 111 -23.17 11.41 32.58
N VAL A 112 -22.45 10.30 32.46
CA VAL A 112 -21.90 9.81 31.18
C VAL A 112 -22.66 8.54 30.78
N ALA A 113 -23.83 8.70 30.18
CA ALA A 113 -24.63 7.59 29.69
C ALA A 113 -24.31 7.30 28.22
N SER A 114 -23.92 6.06 27.90
CA SER A 114 -24.11 5.49 26.56
C SER A 114 -25.36 4.61 26.61
N ALA A 115 -26.45 5.06 25.97
CA ALA A 115 -27.73 4.35 26.00
C ALA A 115 -27.67 2.94 25.36
N ASP A 116 -26.62 2.69 24.58
CA ASP A 116 -26.34 1.46 23.84
C ASP A 116 -25.11 0.70 24.37
N ALA A 117 -24.53 1.13 25.49
CA ALA A 117 -23.29 0.56 26.06
C ALA A 117 -22.06 0.59 25.11
N SER A 118 -22.07 1.42 24.06
CA SER A 118 -20.95 1.57 23.12
C SER A 118 -19.73 2.27 23.72
N VAL A 119 -19.89 2.94 24.86
CA VAL A 119 -18.80 3.62 25.58
C VAL A 119 -18.94 3.35 27.07
N THR A 120 -17.89 2.80 27.68
CA THR A 120 -17.78 2.62 29.13
C THR A 120 -16.70 3.54 29.66
N VAL A 121 -17.07 4.39 30.63
CA VAL A 121 -16.15 5.29 31.33
C VAL A 121 -15.99 4.79 32.76
N THR A 122 -14.77 4.42 33.13
CA THR A 122 -14.45 3.92 34.48
C THR A 122 -13.50 4.87 35.16
N ARG A 123 -13.86 5.36 36.35
CA ARG A 123 -12.96 6.21 37.13
C ARG A 123 -11.85 5.38 37.76
N THR A 124 -10.60 5.77 37.55
CA THR A 124 -9.41 5.16 38.15
C THR A 124 -8.67 6.21 38.98
N VAL A 125 -8.85 6.20 40.30
CA VAL A 125 -8.22 7.13 41.24
C VAL A 125 -8.47 8.60 40.84
N ASN A 126 -7.53 9.21 40.09
CA ASN A 126 -7.55 10.61 39.64
C ASN A 126 -7.70 10.75 38.11
N ASP A 127 -7.98 9.66 37.39
CA ASP A 127 -8.11 9.62 35.93
C ASP A 127 -9.40 8.89 35.52
N PHE A 128 -9.78 9.00 34.26
CA PHE A 128 -10.90 8.27 33.68
C PHE A 128 -10.41 7.40 32.53
N ASP A 129 -10.61 6.09 32.65
CA ASP A 129 -10.42 5.19 31.53
C ASP A 129 -11.66 5.24 30.62
N LEU A 130 -11.43 5.64 29.37
CA LEU A 130 -12.44 5.74 28.32
C LEU A 130 -12.26 4.53 27.41
N SER A 131 -13.12 3.53 27.59
CA SER A 131 -13.19 2.38 26.68
C SER A 131 -14.35 2.57 25.72
N VAL A 132 -14.06 2.55 24.42
CA VAL A 132 -15.07 2.52 23.36
C VAL A 132 -15.26 1.06 22.96
N ASN A 133 -16.45 0.54 23.23
CA ASN A 133 -16.91 -0.74 22.75
C ASN A 133 -17.41 -0.56 21.31
N PHE A 134 -16.48 -0.58 20.35
CA PHE A 134 -16.84 -0.62 18.94
C PHE A 134 -17.61 -1.92 18.69
N PRO A 135 -18.81 -1.91 18.09
CA PRO A 135 -19.34 -3.13 17.52
C PRO A 135 -18.45 -3.48 16.33
N ALA A 136 -17.51 -4.41 16.48
CA ALA A 136 -17.05 -5.15 15.31
C ALA A 136 -18.34 -5.71 14.70
N ASN A 137 -18.68 -5.31 13.47
CA ASN A 137 -19.81 -5.85 12.69
C ASN A 137 -21.04 -6.39 13.49
N ASN A 138 -21.61 -5.62 14.42
CA ASN A 138 -22.72 -6.06 15.29
C ASN A 138 -22.49 -7.31 16.19
N ASP A 139 -21.30 -7.94 16.22
CA ASP A 139 -20.98 -9.04 17.16
C ASP A 139 -19.70 -8.86 18.01
N ASN A 140 -18.92 -7.81 17.75
CA ASN A 140 -17.66 -7.49 18.43
C ASN A 140 -16.66 -8.67 18.51
N SER A 141 -16.62 -9.53 17.48
CA SER A 141 -15.76 -10.70 17.47
C SER A 141 -14.52 -10.46 16.61
N SER A 142 -13.37 -10.25 17.27
CA SER A 142 -12.03 -10.16 16.64
C SER A 142 -11.57 -11.42 15.90
N THR A 143 -12.46 -12.39 15.75
CA THR A 143 -12.23 -13.70 15.14
C THR A 143 -13.05 -13.89 13.86
N ASN A 144 -13.77 -12.90 13.34
CA ASN A 144 -14.60 -13.08 12.14
C ASN A 144 -14.29 -12.11 10.98
N GLU A 145 -13.32 -11.21 11.16
CA GLU A 145 -12.89 -10.25 10.16
C GLU A 145 -11.94 -10.90 9.17
N LEU A 146 -12.44 -11.26 7.98
CA LEU A 146 -11.65 -11.78 6.86
C LEU A 146 -10.51 -10.80 6.51
N THR A 147 -9.30 -11.05 7.00
CA THR A 147 -8.16 -10.13 6.84
C THR A 147 -7.15 -10.62 5.81
N ASP A 148 -7.04 -11.93 5.57
CA ASP A 148 -6.08 -12.47 4.60
C ASP A 148 -6.72 -13.52 3.69
N LEU A 149 -6.85 -13.19 2.40
CA LEU A 149 -7.12 -14.16 1.34
C LEU A 149 -5.80 -14.75 0.88
N ASN A 150 -5.56 -16.03 1.14
CA ASN A 150 -4.36 -16.73 0.67
C ASN A 150 -4.75 -17.95 -0.17
N LEU A 151 -4.22 -18.03 -1.38
CA LEU A 151 -4.40 -19.20 -2.24
C LEU A 151 -3.17 -20.10 -2.12
N ALA A 152 -3.34 -21.28 -1.55
CA ALA A 152 -2.31 -22.31 -1.47
C ALA A 152 -2.72 -23.53 -2.28
N ALA A 153 -1.95 -23.85 -3.33
CA ALA A 153 -2.36 -24.81 -4.36
C ALA A 153 -3.77 -24.45 -4.90
N ASN A 154 -4.74 -25.36 -4.77
CA ASN A 154 -6.11 -25.16 -5.21
C ASN A 154 -7.06 -24.75 -4.07
N ILE A 155 -6.54 -24.48 -2.87
CA ILE A 155 -7.36 -24.17 -1.72
C ILE A 155 -7.27 -22.68 -1.43
N LEU A 156 -8.39 -21.97 -1.58
CA LEU A 156 -8.51 -20.60 -1.08
C LEU A 156 -8.75 -20.65 0.42
N ASN A 157 -7.70 -20.32 1.17
CA ASN A 157 -7.72 -20.26 2.63
C ASN A 157 -8.24 -18.90 3.07
N LEU A 158 -9.27 -18.92 3.91
CA LEU A 158 -9.83 -17.76 4.58
C LEU A 158 -9.32 -17.80 6.03
N THR A 159 -8.39 -16.92 6.39
CA THR A 159 -7.69 -17.03 7.69
C THR A 159 -8.55 -16.63 8.89
N ASN A 160 -9.73 -16.03 8.68
CA ASN A 160 -10.60 -15.59 9.78
C ASN A 160 -12.10 -15.75 9.45
N PRO A 161 -12.90 -16.47 10.27
CA PRO A 161 -12.47 -17.23 11.46
C PRO A 161 -11.55 -18.41 11.10
N ALA A 162 -10.46 -18.57 11.85
CA ALA A 162 -9.57 -19.71 11.74
C ALA A 162 -10.23 -20.99 12.29
N THR A 163 -11.21 -21.52 11.56
CA THR A 163 -11.70 -22.89 11.75
C THR A 163 -11.22 -23.74 10.58
N GLY A 164 -10.92 -25.03 10.82
CA GLY A 164 -10.40 -25.92 9.78
C GLY A 164 -11.29 -26.08 8.54
N GLY A 165 -12.54 -25.58 8.58
CA GLY A 165 -13.49 -25.58 7.48
C GLY A 165 -13.51 -24.31 6.61
N ASN A 166 -12.73 -23.27 6.92
CA ASN A 166 -12.67 -22.02 6.15
C ASN A 166 -11.74 -22.10 4.94
N GLN A 167 -11.91 -23.18 4.19
CA GLN A 167 -11.12 -23.52 3.02
C GLN A 167 -12.09 -23.78 1.87
N VAL A 168 -11.96 -23.03 0.78
CA VAL A 168 -12.68 -23.32 -0.44
C VAL A 168 -11.76 -24.13 -1.34
N ASP A 169 -12.08 -25.40 -1.52
CA ASP A 169 -11.38 -26.26 -2.48
C ASP A 169 -11.84 -25.92 -3.91
N LEU A 170 -10.94 -25.33 -4.67
CA LEU A 170 -11.14 -24.98 -6.08
C LEU A 170 -10.71 -26.10 -7.03
N SER A 171 -10.27 -27.27 -6.53
CA SER A 171 -9.81 -28.37 -7.37
C SER A 171 -10.86 -28.85 -8.35
N GLY A 172 -12.15 -28.75 -8.01
CA GLY A 172 -13.26 -29.05 -8.92
C GLY A 172 -13.42 -28.08 -10.10
N TYR A 173 -12.76 -26.91 -10.05
CA TYR A 173 -12.69 -25.94 -11.14
C TYR A 173 -11.31 -25.93 -11.83
N MET A 174 -10.30 -26.55 -11.21
CA MET A 174 -8.97 -26.77 -11.79
C MET A 174 -8.95 -28.09 -12.57
N ASP A 175 -10.06 -28.36 -13.25
CA ASP A 175 -10.25 -29.50 -14.13
C ASP A 175 -9.43 -29.26 -15.40
N ASN A 176 -8.11 -29.20 -15.30
CA ASN A 176 -7.23 -29.38 -16.46
C ASN A 176 -7.32 -30.83 -17.02
N THR A 177 -8.50 -31.44 -16.89
CA THR A 177 -8.95 -32.75 -17.36
C THR A 177 -9.13 -32.77 -18.87
N ASP A 178 -9.24 -31.61 -19.52
CA ASP A 178 -8.94 -31.55 -20.93
C ASP A 178 -7.42 -31.65 -21.10
N GLU A 179 -6.90 -32.88 -21.07
CA GLU A 179 -5.61 -33.18 -21.68
C GLU A 179 -5.71 -32.78 -23.15
N GLN A 180 -5.42 -31.51 -23.45
CA GLN A 180 -5.53 -30.91 -24.78
C GLN A 180 -4.40 -31.43 -25.66
N THR A 181 -4.50 -32.70 -26.04
CA THR A 181 -3.58 -33.30 -27.01
C THR A 181 -4.02 -32.83 -28.38
N LEU A 182 -3.13 -32.10 -29.05
CA LEU A 182 -3.24 -31.82 -30.48
C LEU A 182 -2.82 -33.05 -31.26
N SER A 183 -3.71 -33.55 -32.12
CA SER A 183 -3.41 -34.68 -32.99
C SER A 183 -3.79 -34.38 -34.43
N ILE A 184 -2.99 -34.93 -35.35
CA ILE A 184 -3.26 -34.89 -36.78
C ILE A 184 -3.52 -36.32 -37.23
N ALA A 185 -4.70 -36.55 -37.82
CA ALA A 185 -5.05 -37.80 -38.46
C ALA A 185 -5.60 -37.50 -39.86
N GLY A 186 -4.86 -37.90 -40.89
CA GLY A 186 -5.15 -37.46 -42.25
C GLY A 186 -5.00 -35.95 -42.39
N ASP A 187 -6.07 -35.28 -42.81
CA ASP A 187 -6.20 -33.83 -42.99
C ASP A 187 -6.93 -33.14 -41.84
N GLN A 188 -7.17 -33.84 -40.74
CA GLN A 188 -7.89 -33.29 -39.59
C GLN A 188 -6.91 -32.97 -38.48
N LEU A 189 -6.79 -31.68 -38.14
CA LEU A 189 -6.17 -31.22 -36.90
C LEU A 189 -7.23 -31.17 -35.81
N SER A 190 -7.07 -31.97 -34.77
CA SER A 190 -8.01 -32.06 -33.66
C SER A 190 -7.34 -31.72 -32.33
N ILE A 191 -8.11 -31.12 -31.42
CA ILE A 191 -7.77 -30.99 -30.02
C ILE A 191 -8.69 -31.91 -29.20
N THR A 192 -8.12 -32.64 -28.26
CA THR A 192 -8.89 -33.55 -27.39
C THR A 192 -9.94 -32.76 -26.60
N GLY A 193 -11.20 -33.21 -26.65
CA GLY A 193 -12.32 -32.53 -26.00
C GLY A 193 -12.81 -31.26 -26.70
N GLY A 194 -12.17 -30.81 -27.78
CA GLY A 194 -12.56 -29.61 -28.52
C GLY A 194 -12.85 -29.85 -30.00
N ASN A 195 -12.63 -28.82 -30.81
CA ASN A 195 -12.99 -28.86 -32.22
C ASN A 195 -11.95 -29.60 -33.07
N THR A 196 -12.41 -30.04 -34.24
CA THR A 196 -11.54 -30.52 -35.31
C THR A 196 -11.61 -29.54 -36.47
N VAL A 197 -10.45 -29.18 -37.00
CA VAL A 197 -10.29 -28.31 -38.17
C VAL A 197 -9.73 -29.15 -39.31
N THR A 198 -10.39 -29.10 -40.46
CA THR A 198 -9.83 -29.63 -41.71
C THR A 198 -8.71 -28.71 -42.15
N VAL A 199 -7.49 -29.23 -42.14
CA VAL A 199 -6.36 -28.56 -42.77
C VAL A 199 -6.48 -28.73 -44.28
N PRO A 200 -6.00 -27.78 -45.09
CA PRO A 200 -5.98 -27.94 -46.53
C PRO A 200 -5.30 -29.27 -46.92
N THR A 201 -6.04 -30.15 -47.57
CA THR A 201 -5.49 -31.35 -48.20
C THR A 201 -4.71 -30.94 -49.44
N ALA A 202 -3.61 -31.65 -49.71
CA ALA A 202 -2.96 -31.55 -51.00
C ALA A 202 -4.00 -31.84 -52.11
N ASP A 203 -4.23 -30.88 -53.01
CA ASP A 203 -5.28 -30.95 -54.03
C ASP A 203 -4.73 -31.28 -55.43
N GLY A 204 -3.43 -31.53 -55.53
CA GLY A 204 -2.72 -31.78 -56.76
C GLY A 204 -2.32 -30.50 -57.52
N THR A 205 -2.68 -29.31 -57.01
CA THR A 205 -2.11 -28.04 -57.47
C THR A 205 -0.74 -27.75 -56.85
N GLU A 206 -0.28 -28.61 -55.92
CA GLU A 206 1.13 -28.67 -55.52
C GLU A 206 2.00 -28.91 -56.77
N THR A 207 3.23 -28.40 -56.73
CA THR A 207 4.13 -28.55 -57.89
C THR A 207 4.54 -30.02 -58.06
N ILE A 208 3.82 -30.73 -58.94
CA ILE A 208 4.17 -32.08 -59.36
C ILE A 208 5.19 -31.99 -60.49
N MET A 209 6.41 -32.50 -60.26
CA MET A 209 7.41 -32.66 -61.30
C MET A 209 7.38 -34.09 -61.85
N THR A 210 6.96 -34.25 -63.10
CA THR A 210 6.98 -35.53 -63.80
C THR A 210 8.12 -35.57 -64.80
N ALA A 211 8.98 -36.58 -64.70
CA ALA A 211 10.04 -36.78 -65.67
C ALA A 211 9.46 -37.34 -66.97
N GLY A 212 9.73 -36.69 -68.10
CA GLY A 212 9.47 -37.26 -69.43
C GLY A 212 10.46 -38.39 -69.76
N ASN A 213 10.33 -39.03 -70.93
CA ASN A 213 11.19 -40.16 -71.31
C ASN A 213 12.70 -39.87 -71.28
N ASP A 214 13.08 -38.62 -71.50
CA ASP A 214 14.48 -38.22 -71.73
C ASP A 214 15.04 -37.38 -70.59
N ILE A 215 14.24 -37.16 -69.55
CA ILE A 215 14.61 -36.38 -68.38
C ILE A 215 14.56 -37.31 -67.17
N SER A 216 15.53 -37.20 -66.28
CA SER A 216 15.39 -37.70 -64.90
C SER A 216 15.15 -36.52 -63.99
N VAL A 217 14.12 -36.64 -63.15
CA VAL A 217 13.90 -35.73 -62.02
C VAL A 217 14.19 -36.52 -60.75
N THR A 218 15.13 -36.04 -59.95
CA THR A 218 15.44 -36.58 -58.61
C THR A 218 15.28 -35.49 -57.56
N GLY A 219 15.16 -35.86 -56.29
CA GLY A 219 14.90 -34.92 -55.20
C GLY A 219 13.41 -34.76 -54.87
N ASP A 220 13.12 -34.12 -53.75
CA ASP A 220 11.74 -33.86 -53.27
C ASP A 220 11.42 -32.36 -53.19
N GLY A 221 12.36 -31.50 -53.58
CA GLY A 221 12.19 -30.05 -53.60
C GLY A 221 12.40 -29.39 -52.24
N SER A 222 12.72 -30.14 -51.19
CA SER A 222 13.14 -29.57 -49.91
C SER A 222 14.53 -28.93 -50.01
N SER A 223 14.87 -28.06 -49.06
CA SER A 223 16.22 -27.48 -48.98
C SER A 223 17.31 -28.54 -48.76
N ALA A 224 16.98 -29.67 -48.12
CA ALA A 224 17.90 -30.77 -47.88
C ALA A 224 18.07 -31.67 -49.13
N ASN A 225 17.05 -31.76 -49.97
CA ASN A 225 17.03 -32.60 -51.16
C ASN A 225 16.35 -31.88 -52.34
N PRO A 226 17.00 -30.85 -52.91
CA PRO A 226 16.42 -30.05 -53.98
C PRO A 226 16.11 -30.89 -55.22
N TYR A 227 15.14 -30.44 -56.03
CA TYR A 227 14.92 -31.06 -57.34
C TYR A 227 16.16 -30.89 -58.24
N VAL A 228 16.63 -32.00 -58.78
CA VAL A 228 17.67 -32.07 -59.80
C VAL A 228 17.05 -32.62 -61.07
N VAL A 229 17.14 -31.85 -62.16
CA VAL A 229 16.55 -32.18 -63.45
C VAL A 229 17.67 -32.35 -64.47
N ASN A 230 17.88 -33.58 -64.93
CA ASN A 230 18.97 -33.94 -65.82
C ASN A 230 18.44 -34.56 -67.12
N ASN A 231 19.12 -34.32 -68.24
CA ASN A 231 18.92 -35.10 -69.45
C ASN A 231 19.54 -36.49 -69.27
N VAL A 232 18.82 -37.56 -69.62
CA VAL A 232 19.33 -38.94 -69.54
C VAL A 232 19.84 -39.47 -70.88
N ARG A 233 19.70 -38.70 -71.97
CA ARG A 233 20.26 -39.05 -73.28
C ARG A 233 21.69 -38.53 -73.45
N PRO A 234 22.53 -39.22 -74.24
CA PRO A 234 23.84 -38.70 -74.61
C PRO A 234 23.72 -37.37 -75.35
N ASN A 235 24.44 -36.34 -74.89
CA ASN A 235 24.48 -35.03 -75.51
C ASN A 235 25.50 -34.97 -76.66
N ILE A 236 25.45 -35.90 -77.61
CA ILE A 236 26.42 -35.99 -78.71
C ILE A 236 25.79 -35.65 -80.06
N PHE A 237 26.56 -35.01 -80.93
CA PHE A 237 26.16 -34.78 -82.33
C PHE A 237 27.38 -34.75 -83.26
N TYR A 238 27.14 -35.00 -84.55
CA TYR A 238 28.16 -34.85 -85.58
C TYR A 238 28.21 -33.40 -86.07
N PRO A 239 29.40 -32.78 -86.18
CA PRO A 239 29.55 -31.48 -86.82
C PRO A 239 29.21 -31.58 -88.31
N PRO A 240 29.03 -30.45 -89.01
CA PRO A 240 28.87 -30.49 -90.46
C PRO A 240 30.11 -31.10 -91.13
N SER A 241 30.00 -31.46 -92.40
CA SER A 241 31.17 -31.83 -93.19
C SER A 241 32.16 -30.66 -93.26
N ILE A 242 33.41 -30.92 -92.89
CA ILE A 242 34.50 -29.93 -92.90
C ILE A 242 35.53 -30.38 -93.92
N ALA A 243 35.83 -29.51 -94.89
CA ALA A 243 36.87 -29.77 -95.86
C ALA A 243 38.26 -29.51 -95.23
N VAL A 244 39.15 -30.49 -95.35
CA VAL A 244 40.54 -30.40 -94.92
C VAL A 244 41.42 -30.46 -96.16
N ASP A 245 42.29 -29.47 -96.35
CA ASP A 245 43.18 -29.44 -97.50
C ASP A 245 44.39 -30.36 -97.29
N ALA A 246 44.39 -31.47 -98.03
CA ALA A 246 45.47 -32.46 -98.09
C ALA A 246 46.19 -32.48 -99.46
N SER A 247 46.05 -31.43 -100.27
CA SER A 247 46.65 -31.34 -101.62
C SER A 247 48.18 -31.26 -101.62
N SER A 248 48.77 -30.92 -100.48
CA SER A 248 50.22 -30.79 -100.28
C SER A 248 50.60 -31.28 -98.88
N THR A 249 51.80 -31.86 -98.76
CA THR A 249 52.35 -32.25 -97.45
C THR A 249 52.74 -31.01 -96.63
N GLY A 250 52.72 -31.12 -95.30
CA GLY A 250 53.15 -30.06 -94.41
C GLY A 250 52.79 -30.33 -92.95
N THR A 251 53.49 -29.68 -92.02
CA THR A 251 53.34 -29.90 -90.58
C THR A 251 52.64 -28.74 -89.88
N GLY A 252 51.96 -29.01 -88.76
CA GLY A 252 51.37 -28.01 -87.87
C GLY A 252 50.23 -27.23 -88.49
N ARG A 253 49.50 -27.83 -89.45
CA ARG A 253 48.32 -27.20 -90.03
C ARG A 253 47.21 -27.16 -89.00
N THR A 254 46.41 -26.10 -89.01
CA THR A 254 45.34 -25.90 -88.04
C THR A 254 44.00 -25.67 -88.74
N ILE A 255 42.93 -26.22 -88.19
CA ILE A 255 41.56 -25.91 -88.58
C ILE A 255 40.71 -25.71 -87.31
N ASN A 256 39.97 -24.60 -87.26
CA ASN A 256 39.05 -24.35 -86.16
C ASN A 256 37.70 -25.02 -86.46
N LEU A 257 37.46 -26.16 -85.83
CA LEU A 257 36.26 -26.98 -86.04
C LEU A 257 34.98 -26.26 -85.60
N HIS A 258 35.03 -25.48 -84.52
CA HIS A 258 33.88 -24.70 -84.06
C HIS A 258 33.48 -23.61 -85.05
N SER A 259 34.46 -22.90 -85.63
CA SER A 259 34.20 -21.88 -86.65
C SER A 259 33.55 -22.48 -87.89
N GLN A 260 33.99 -23.67 -88.32
CA GLN A 260 33.38 -24.39 -89.45
C GLN A 260 31.95 -24.86 -89.13
N TYR A 261 31.71 -25.29 -87.89
CA TYR A 261 30.39 -25.60 -87.37
C TYR A 261 29.44 -24.40 -87.42
N ILE A 262 29.85 -23.25 -86.88
CA ILE A 262 29.04 -22.02 -86.90
C ILE A 262 28.79 -21.53 -88.31
N ALA A 263 29.78 -21.62 -89.21
CA ALA A 263 29.63 -21.17 -90.58
C ALA A 263 28.48 -21.87 -91.34
N GLN A 264 28.23 -23.15 -91.04
CA GLN A 264 27.17 -23.93 -91.69
C GLN A 264 25.87 -23.95 -90.88
N PHE A 265 25.93 -24.15 -89.56
CA PHE A 265 24.74 -24.25 -88.71
C PHE A 265 24.12 -22.89 -88.40
N GLY A 266 24.96 -21.85 -88.29
CA GLY A 266 24.51 -20.47 -88.05
C GLY A 266 23.96 -19.79 -89.32
N SER A 267 24.19 -20.35 -90.50
CA SER A 267 23.67 -19.83 -91.77
C SER A 267 23.35 -20.99 -92.74
N PRO A 268 22.33 -21.81 -92.41
CA PRO A 268 21.94 -22.93 -93.26
C PRO A 268 21.46 -22.42 -94.62
N MET A 269 21.86 -23.10 -95.69
CA MET A 269 21.52 -22.67 -97.06
C MET A 269 20.03 -22.81 -97.39
N VAL A 270 19.36 -23.80 -96.79
CA VAL A 270 17.95 -24.10 -96.99
C VAL A 270 17.37 -24.59 -95.67
N SER A 271 16.14 -24.17 -95.34
CA SER A 271 15.39 -24.64 -94.18
C SER A 271 13.96 -25.02 -94.59
N SER A 272 13.30 -25.87 -93.80
CA SER A 272 11.89 -26.22 -94.01
C SER A 272 10.98 -25.04 -93.67
N ASN A 273 9.73 -25.06 -94.16
CA ASN A 273 8.75 -24.04 -93.81
C ASN A 273 8.59 -23.91 -92.28
N LEU A 274 8.55 -22.69 -91.76
CA LEU A 274 8.47 -22.34 -90.33
C LEU A 274 9.70 -22.72 -89.47
N ALA A 275 10.77 -23.26 -90.04
CA ALA A 275 12.00 -23.49 -89.28
C ALA A 275 12.70 -22.17 -88.95
N PRO A 276 13.38 -22.07 -87.80
CA PRO A 276 14.24 -20.93 -87.49
C PRO A 276 15.30 -20.70 -88.57
N ALA A 277 15.74 -19.44 -88.72
CA ALA A 277 16.74 -19.06 -89.73
C ALA A 277 18.14 -19.64 -89.47
N ALA A 278 18.43 -20.05 -88.23
CA ALA A 278 19.67 -20.73 -87.85
C ALA A 278 19.32 -22.00 -87.07
N ILE A 279 20.12 -23.05 -87.24
CA ILE A 279 20.07 -24.22 -86.36
C ILE A 279 20.62 -23.78 -85.01
N PRO A 280 20.01 -24.13 -83.86
CA PRO A 280 20.56 -23.81 -82.55
C PRO A 280 22.02 -24.28 -82.43
N THR A 281 22.89 -23.40 -81.92
CA THR A 281 24.31 -23.68 -81.77
C THR A 281 24.81 -23.55 -80.34
N TYR A 282 25.94 -24.19 -80.07
CA TYR A 282 26.67 -24.11 -78.80
C TYR A 282 27.90 -23.21 -78.93
N ALA A 283 28.25 -22.49 -77.85
CA ALA A 283 29.53 -21.80 -77.79
C ALA A 283 30.67 -22.83 -77.74
N ASN A 284 31.87 -22.43 -78.15
CA ASN A 284 33.01 -23.34 -78.12
C ASN A 284 33.36 -23.81 -76.69
N THR A 285 33.01 -23.02 -75.67
CA THR A 285 33.15 -23.34 -74.25
C THR A 285 32.16 -24.39 -73.77
N ASP A 286 31.07 -24.65 -74.49
CA ASP A 286 29.99 -25.56 -74.11
C ASP A 286 30.14 -26.94 -74.77
N LEU A 287 31.25 -27.15 -75.49
CA LEU A 287 31.50 -28.37 -76.25
C LEU A 287 32.82 -29.03 -75.87
N TYR A 288 32.82 -30.36 -75.92
CA TYR A 288 34.02 -31.17 -76.06
C TYR A 288 34.14 -31.69 -77.50
N TYR A 289 35.37 -31.78 -78.00
CA TYR A 289 35.68 -32.18 -79.37
C TYR A 289 36.45 -33.50 -79.37
N TYR A 290 35.96 -34.48 -80.14
CA TYR A 290 36.58 -35.79 -80.24
C TYR A 290 36.87 -36.13 -81.70
N VAL A 291 38.13 -36.41 -82.02
CA VAL A 291 38.49 -37.08 -83.28
C VAL A 291 38.37 -38.58 -83.04
N THR A 292 37.35 -39.20 -83.64
CA THR A 292 37.04 -40.62 -83.46
C THR A 292 37.69 -41.51 -84.52
N TYR A 293 38.09 -40.90 -85.64
CA TYR A 293 38.82 -41.56 -86.71
C TYR A 293 39.60 -40.51 -87.52
N TYR A 294 40.79 -40.86 -87.96
CA TYR A 294 41.47 -40.20 -89.07
C TYR A 294 42.30 -41.25 -89.83
N ASP A 295 42.51 -41.02 -91.12
CA ASP A 295 43.39 -41.84 -91.94
C ASP A 295 44.86 -41.54 -91.61
N ASN A 296 45.51 -42.48 -90.93
CA ASN A 296 46.90 -42.36 -90.49
C ASN A 296 47.94 -42.50 -91.63
N THR A 297 47.51 -42.83 -92.85
CA THR A 297 48.40 -42.84 -94.02
C THR A 297 48.54 -41.45 -94.64
N VAL A 298 47.55 -40.58 -94.43
CA VAL A 298 47.51 -39.21 -94.95
C VAL A 298 47.82 -38.19 -93.87
N PHE A 299 47.33 -38.42 -92.65
CA PHE A 299 47.45 -37.48 -91.53
C PHE A 299 48.29 -38.05 -90.38
N ALA A 300 49.07 -37.19 -89.74
CA ALA A 300 49.79 -37.50 -88.51
C ALA A 300 49.66 -36.37 -87.49
N ASN A 301 50.07 -36.62 -86.24
CA ASN A 301 50.11 -35.63 -85.16
C ASN A 301 48.77 -34.89 -84.96
N VAL A 302 47.66 -35.60 -85.14
CA VAL A 302 46.31 -35.05 -84.98
C VAL A 302 46.01 -34.82 -83.51
N SER A 303 45.73 -33.57 -83.14
CA SER A 303 45.29 -33.18 -81.80
C SER A 303 44.21 -32.10 -81.88
N VAL A 304 43.34 -32.00 -80.88
CA VAL A 304 42.33 -30.94 -80.79
C VAL A 304 42.36 -30.32 -79.39
N ASP A 305 42.28 -28.99 -79.32
CA ASP A 305 42.28 -28.24 -78.07
C ASP A 305 40.86 -28.01 -77.50
N GLU A 306 40.79 -27.38 -76.32
CA GLU A 306 39.53 -27.09 -75.63
C GLU A 306 38.63 -26.06 -76.34
N PHE A 307 39.16 -25.33 -77.32
CA PHE A 307 38.45 -24.34 -78.12
C PHE A 307 38.02 -24.87 -79.49
N GLY A 308 38.31 -26.15 -79.78
CA GLY A 308 37.96 -26.81 -81.02
C GLY A 308 38.93 -26.55 -82.17
N VAL A 309 40.15 -26.09 -81.89
CA VAL A 309 41.22 -25.98 -82.90
C VAL A 309 41.92 -27.32 -83.03
N MET A 310 41.75 -27.95 -84.19
CA MET A 310 42.44 -29.19 -84.54
C MET A 310 43.76 -28.85 -85.24
N THR A 311 44.86 -29.40 -84.73
CA THR A 311 46.19 -29.37 -85.36
C THR A 311 46.50 -30.73 -85.97
N TYR A 312 47.11 -30.74 -87.15
CA TYR A 312 47.46 -31.96 -87.89
C TYR A 312 48.62 -31.74 -88.87
N ASP A 313 49.28 -32.83 -89.23
CA ASP A 313 50.26 -32.88 -90.32
C ASP A 313 49.66 -33.64 -91.50
N VAL A 314 49.96 -33.20 -92.71
CA VAL A 314 49.70 -33.96 -93.95
C VAL A 314 51.01 -34.60 -94.38
N ILE A 315 51.10 -35.92 -94.27
CA ILE A 315 52.33 -36.69 -94.48
C ILE A 315 52.40 -37.37 -95.85
N ALA A 316 51.26 -37.56 -96.49
CA ALA A 316 51.17 -38.08 -97.86
C ALA A 316 49.92 -37.53 -98.56
N SER A 317 49.95 -37.52 -99.89
CA SER A 317 48.75 -37.28 -100.68
C SER A 317 47.80 -38.48 -100.59
N PRO A 318 46.48 -38.28 -100.46
CA PRO A 318 45.50 -39.36 -100.47
C PRO A 318 45.62 -40.26 -101.70
N THR A 319 45.52 -41.58 -101.51
CA THR A 319 45.59 -42.57 -102.61
C THR A 319 44.31 -42.64 -103.44
N ASP A 320 43.18 -42.25 -102.84
CA ASP A 320 41.89 -42.03 -103.50
C ASP A 320 41.54 -40.54 -103.50
N TYR A 321 40.46 -40.15 -104.19
CA TYR A 321 40.03 -38.75 -104.26
C TYR A 321 39.70 -38.11 -102.90
N ASN A 322 39.44 -38.90 -101.86
CA ASN A 322 39.08 -38.41 -100.53
C ASN A 322 39.81 -39.20 -99.43
N SER A 323 40.26 -38.49 -98.39
CA SER A 323 40.66 -39.06 -97.09
C SER A 323 39.72 -38.50 -96.01
N LEU A 324 39.48 -39.26 -94.94
CA LEU A 324 38.41 -38.97 -93.97
C LEU A 324 38.96 -38.70 -92.56
N ILE A 325 38.31 -37.75 -91.89
CA ILE A 325 38.43 -37.50 -90.45
C ILE A 325 37.02 -37.46 -89.88
N ASN A 326 36.74 -38.30 -88.86
CA ASN A 326 35.46 -38.28 -88.15
C ASN A 326 35.62 -37.53 -86.84
N VAL A 327 34.75 -36.53 -86.67
CA VAL A 327 34.71 -35.71 -85.46
C VAL A 327 33.34 -35.84 -84.81
N VAL A 328 33.30 -35.88 -83.49
CA VAL A 328 32.07 -35.87 -82.68
C VAL A 328 32.14 -34.71 -81.70
N PHE A 329 31.07 -33.94 -81.60
CA PHE A 329 30.91 -32.89 -80.61
C PHE A 329 30.03 -33.40 -79.47
N VAL A 330 30.42 -33.11 -78.23
CA VAL A 330 29.66 -33.48 -77.03
C VAL A 330 29.36 -32.22 -76.24
N VAL A 331 28.09 -31.97 -75.91
CA VAL A 331 27.70 -30.82 -75.10
C VAL A 331 28.06 -31.08 -73.64
N LYS A 332 28.62 -30.06 -72.98
CA LYS A 332 28.98 -30.08 -71.55
C LYS A 332 27.77 -30.11 -70.63
#